data_AF-A0A7S0W6T6-F1
#
_entry.id   AF-A0A7S0W6T6-F1
#
_cell.length_a   1.000
_cell.length_b   1.000
_cell.length_c   1.000
_cell.angle_alpha   90.00
_cell.angle_beta   90.00
_cell.angle_gamma   90.00
#
_symmetry.space_group_name_H-M   'P 1'
#
loop_
_entity.id
_entity.type
_entity.pdbx_description
1 polymer ?
#
loop_
_entity_poly.entity_id
_entity_poly.type
_entity_poly.pdbx_seq_one_letter_code
_entity_poly.pdbx_strand_id
1 'polypeptide(L)'
;VAGAHLDSVPEGPGVNDNGSGSAGLLAVASALAGAAAAPGGLGLRNAVRLCWWAAEEMGLLGSRHYVGTLLEEGGAEDVALNVNFDMLASPNWARQVYNGSDPTNQMPSSVAGSSYIMQRFLGHFESKGLATMRVAFTGRSDYGPFLEAGIPAGGLATGAEKLKTMAQRQLFGGLANVAYDPCYHQPCDDRLNIGWGVFEDMVDAAGAVIYDLATTPQLRAKLKFPRGAARRAGA
;
A
#
# COMPACT_ATOMS: atom_id res chain seq x y z
N VAL A 1 8.95 1.91 5.17
CA VAL A 1 7.84 2.80 5.56
C VAL A 1 6.56 2.11 5.13
N ALA A 2 5.54 2.06 5.98
CA ALA A 2 4.22 1.56 5.66
C ALA A 2 3.22 2.69 5.93
N GLY A 3 2.31 2.97 4.99
CA GLY A 3 1.43 4.13 5.11
C GLY A 3 0.05 3.97 4.48
N ALA A 4 -0.85 4.82 4.94
CA ALA A 4 -2.21 5.02 4.46
C ALA A 4 -2.57 6.50 4.72
N HIS A 5 -3.36 7.15 3.87
CA HIS A 5 -3.87 8.48 4.23
C HIS A 5 -5.04 8.38 5.19
N LEU A 6 -5.20 9.44 5.99
CA LEU A 6 -6.16 9.53 7.08
C LEU A 6 -7.20 10.64 6.86
N ASP A 7 -6.98 11.54 5.90
CA ASP A 7 -8.01 12.46 5.44
C ASP A 7 -9.03 11.76 4.54
N SER A 8 -10.21 12.37 4.43
CA SER A 8 -11.26 12.05 3.47
C SER A 8 -11.61 13.30 2.65
N VAL A 9 -12.37 13.11 1.58
CA VAL A 9 -13.03 14.21 0.87
C VAL A 9 -14.12 14.87 1.72
N PRO A 10 -14.46 16.16 1.48
CA PRO A 10 -15.51 16.85 2.24
C PRO A 10 -16.92 16.29 2.02
N GLU A 11 -17.15 15.56 0.93
CA GLU A 11 -18.45 15.01 0.55
C GLU A 11 -18.93 13.87 1.45
N GLY A 12 -18.02 13.15 2.12
CA GLY A 12 -18.37 11.94 2.85
C GLY A 12 -17.38 11.55 3.94
N PRO A 13 -17.72 10.52 4.74
CA PRO A 13 -16.91 10.14 5.90
C PRO A 13 -15.66 9.32 5.54
N GLY A 14 -15.50 8.88 4.29
CA GLY A 14 -14.27 8.24 3.81
C GLY A 14 -13.95 6.91 4.50
N VAL A 15 -14.97 6.06 4.74
CA VAL A 15 -14.76 4.83 5.52
C VAL A 15 -13.98 3.80 4.72
N ASN A 16 -14.30 3.56 3.45
CA ASN A 16 -13.44 2.75 2.60
C ASN A 16 -12.23 3.59 2.14
N ASP A 17 -12.45 4.85 1.77
CA ASP A 17 -11.44 5.77 1.25
C ASP A 17 -11.13 6.93 2.22
N ASN A 18 -10.17 6.80 3.15
CA ASN A 18 -9.30 5.64 3.36
C ASN A 18 -9.25 5.18 4.82
N GLY A 19 -10.40 5.24 5.48
CA GLY A 19 -10.61 4.64 6.80
C GLY A 19 -10.20 3.16 6.82
N SER A 20 -10.42 2.42 5.74
CA SER A 20 -10.07 1.00 5.63
C SER A 20 -8.55 0.79 5.66
N GLY A 21 -7.77 1.48 4.82
CA GLY A 21 -6.31 1.40 4.84
C GLY A 21 -5.73 1.89 6.17
N SER A 22 -6.25 3.00 6.68
CA SER A 22 -5.83 3.57 7.98
C SER A 22 -6.09 2.63 9.16
N ALA A 23 -7.28 2.03 9.24
CA ALA A 23 -7.63 1.07 10.29
C ALA A 23 -6.86 -0.24 10.13
N GLY A 24 -6.66 -0.71 8.89
CA GLY A 24 -5.83 -1.87 8.58
C GLY A 24 -4.39 -1.69 9.05
N LEU A 25 -3.79 -0.52 8.77
CA LEU A 25 -2.45 -0.18 9.22
C LEU A 25 -2.35 -0.11 10.75
N LEU A 26 -3.38 0.41 11.43
CA LEU A 26 -3.46 0.44 12.89
C LEU A 26 -3.56 -0.96 13.50
N ALA A 27 -4.32 -1.86 12.87
CA ALA A 27 -4.42 -3.25 13.29
C ALA A 27 -3.05 -3.96 13.17
N VAL A 28 -2.34 -3.74 12.06
CA VAL A 28 -0.96 -4.25 11.87
C VAL A 28 -0.01 -3.68 12.93
N ALA A 29 -0.10 -2.37 13.22
CA ALA A 29 0.70 -1.73 14.26
C ALA A 29 0.50 -2.39 15.62
N SER A 30 -0.77 -2.65 15.98
CA SER A 30 -1.15 -3.30 17.23
C SER A 30 -0.63 -4.74 17.31
N ALA A 31 -0.73 -5.49 16.21
CA ALA A 31 -0.19 -6.86 16.12
C ALA A 31 1.34 -6.89 16.26
N LEU A 32 2.06 -5.99 15.59
CA LEU A 32 3.52 -5.88 15.71
C LEU A 32 3.93 -5.49 17.13
N ALA A 33 3.24 -4.54 17.77
CA ALA A 33 3.52 -4.14 19.15
C ALA A 33 3.30 -5.29 20.13
N GLY A 34 2.17 -6.01 20.02
CA GLY A 34 1.88 -7.16 20.86
C GLY A 34 2.91 -8.28 20.70
N ALA A 35 3.30 -8.59 19.46
CA ALA A 35 4.31 -9.61 19.19
C ALA A 35 5.72 -9.18 19.61
N ALA A 36 6.05 -7.89 19.56
CA ALA A 36 7.32 -7.36 20.06
C ALA A 36 7.45 -7.47 21.59
N ALA A 37 6.33 -7.38 22.32
CA ALA A 37 6.29 -7.54 23.76
C ALA A 37 6.38 -9.01 24.24
N ALA A 38 6.22 -9.98 23.33
CA ALA A 38 6.28 -11.40 23.67
C ALA A 38 7.72 -11.88 23.97
N PRO A 39 7.90 -12.91 24.83
CA PRO A 39 9.21 -13.52 25.05
C PRO A 39 9.85 -14.00 23.74
N GLY A 40 11.08 -13.56 23.46
CA GLY A 40 11.78 -13.83 22.19
C GLY A 40 11.68 -12.69 21.16
N GLY A 41 10.78 -11.72 21.36
CA GLY A 41 10.60 -10.57 20.49
C GLY A 41 10.24 -10.93 19.04
N LEU A 42 10.27 -9.94 18.15
CA LEU A 42 9.95 -10.11 16.73
C LEU A 42 11.14 -10.47 15.83
N GLY A 43 12.37 -10.43 16.36
CA GLY A 43 13.58 -10.66 15.54
C GLY A 43 13.72 -9.66 14.38
N LEU A 44 13.14 -8.46 14.49
CA LEU A 44 13.18 -7.46 13.43
C LEU A 44 14.62 -7.09 13.08
N ARG A 45 14.91 -7.05 11.78
CA ARG A 45 16.20 -6.66 11.22
C ARG A 45 16.16 -5.26 10.61
N ASN A 46 14.97 -4.79 10.25
CA ASN A 46 14.72 -3.50 9.63
C ASN A 46 13.69 -2.73 10.46
N ALA A 47 13.90 -1.42 10.62
CA ALA A 47 12.95 -0.56 11.32
C ALA A 47 11.66 -0.40 10.52
N VAL A 48 10.51 -0.58 11.18
CA VAL A 48 9.20 -0.31 10.61
C VAL A 48 8.77 1.09 11.04
N ARG A 49 8.57 1.98 10.07
CA ARG A 49 7.98 3.31 10.27
C ARG A 49 6.57 3.29 9.70
N LEU A 50 5.59 3.51 10.57
CA LEU A 50 4.17 3.60 10.23
C LEU A 50 3.80 5.07 10.07
N CYS A 51 3.11 5.41 9.00
CA CYS A 51 2.73 6.78 8.68
C CYS A 51 1.25 6.87 8.32
N TRP A 52 0.57 7.87 8.87
CA TRP A 52 -0.75 8.30 8.41
C TRP A 52 -0.59 9.62 7.68
N TRP A 53 -0.89 9.62 6.38
CA TRP A 53 -0.72 10.79 5.53
C TRP A 53 -1.93 11.72 5.67
N ALA A 54 -1.67 13.01 5.57
CA ALA A 54 -2.70 14.03 5.56
C ALA A 54 -2.75 14.68 4.17
N ALA A 55 -3.93 15.17 3.80
CA ALA A 55 -4.14 15.93 2.58
C ALA A 55 -3.71 15.15 1.32
N GLU A 56 -3.97 13.84 1.29
CA GLU A 56 -3.84 13.01 0.09
C GLU A 56 -4.81 13.50 -0.99
N GLU A 57 -6.06 13.75 -0.58
CA GLU A 57 -7.16 14.11 -1.46
C GLU A 57 -6.99 15.51 -2.07
N MET A 58 -6.09 16.31 -1.50
CA MET A 58 -5.68 17.63 -2.01
C MET A 58 -4.45 17.56 -2.92
N GLY A 59 -4.00 16.37 -3.30
CA GLY A 59 -2.87 16.16 -4.21
C GLY A 59 -1.60 15.64 -3.53
N LEU A 60 -1.73 14.66 -2.64
CA LEU A 60 -0.64 13.96 -1.97
C LEU A 60 0.22 14.87 -1.07
N LEU A 61 -0.36 15.94 -0.51
CA LEU A 61 0.43 17.02 0.10
C LEU A 61 1.27 16.53 1.28
N GLY A 62 0.73 15.66 2.14
CA GLY A 62 1.44 15.12 3.30
C GLY A 62 2.60 14.21 2.90
N SER A 63 2.38 13.25 2.01
CA SER A 63 3.43 12.33 1.55
C SER A 63 4.48 13.04 0.69
N ARG A 64 4.08 14.01 -0.15
CA ARG A 64 5.00 14.89 -0.89
C ARG A 64 5.89 15.69 0.05
N HIS A 65 5.30 16.32 1.07
CA HIS A 65 6.07 17.05 2.06
C HIS A 65 7.07 16.14 2.78
N TYR A 66 6.62 14.99 3.27
CA TYR A 66 7.48 14.02 3.94
C TYR A 66 8.65 13.54 3.08
N VAL A 67 8.40 13.14 1.82
CA VAL A 67 9.47 12.69 0.92
C VAL A 67 10.38 13.85 0.52
N GLY A 68 9.83 15.04 0.30
CA GLY A 68 10.60 16.26 0.03
C GLY A 68 11.59 16.56 1.13
N THR A 69 11.14 16.58 2.40
CA THR A 69 12.01 16.80 3.55
C THR A 69 13.10 15.71 3.68
N LEU A 70 12.76 14.44 3.44
CA LEU A 70 13.78 13.38 3.42
C LEU A 70 14.86 13.60 2.35
N LEU A 71 14.49 14.14 1.19
CA LEU A 71 15.45 14.42 0.13
C LEU A 71 16.33 15.63 0.46
N GLU A 72 15.75 16.68 1.03
CA GLU A 72 16.45 17.90 1.45
C GLU A 72 17.44 17.64 2.59
N GLU A 73 17.03 16.84 3.57
CA GLU A 73 17.84 16.53 4.76
C GLU A 73 18.76 15.31 4.55
N GLY A 74 18.71 14.66 3.39
CA GLY A 74 19.49 13.46 3.08
C GLY A 74 18.96 12.16 3.71
N GLY A 75 17.85 12.20 4.46
CA GLY A 75 17.21 11.04 5.08
C GLY A 75 16.58 10.01 4.12
N ALA A 76 16.48 10.32 2.82
CA ALA A 76 15.94 9.38 1.82
C ALA A 76 16.72 8.06 1.76
N GLU A 77 18.01 8.07 2.11
CA GLU A 77 18.87 6.88 2.15
C GLU A 77 18.59 5.93 3.33
N ASP A 78 17.80 6.36 4.31
CA ASP A 78 17.33 5.53 5.42
C ASP A 78 16.04 4.78 5.08
N VAL A 79 15.35 5.18 4.01
CA VAL A 79 14.13 4.50 3.54
C VAL A 79 14.51 3.43 2.52
N ALA A 80 14.29 2.16 2.86
CA ALA A 80 14.54 1.05 1.94
C ALA A 80 13.41 0.86 0.93
N LEU A 81 12.16 1.07 1.37
CA LEU A 81 10.95 0.92 0.58
C LEU A 81 9.74 1.63 1.23
N ASN A 82 8.69 1.78 0.44
CA ASN A 82 7.33 2.11 0.85
C ASN A 82 6.37 0.93 0.57
N VAL A 83 5.45 0.65 1.50
CA VAL A 83 4.23 -0.10 1.21
C VAL A 83 3.02 0.77 1.54
N ASN A 84 2.09 0.89 0.59
CA ASN A 84 0.94 1.77 0.68
C ASN A 84 -0.38 0.99 0.72
N PHE A 85 -1.31 1.44 1.54
CA PHE A 85 -2.62 0.83 1.73
C PHE A 85 -3.70 1.87 1.55
N ASP A 86 -4.42 1.75 0.44
CA ASP A 86 -5.40 2.73 0.01
C ASP A 86 -6.60 2.00 -0.58
N MET A 87 -7.76 2.20 0.06
CA MET A 87 -9.01 1.49 -0.17
C MET A 87 -8.81 -0.03 -0.11
N LEU A 88 -8.83 -0.60 1.09
CA LEU A 88 -8.66 -2.05 1.33
C LEU A 88 -9.99 -2.81 1.45
N ALA A 89 -11.14 -2.16 1.32
CA ALA A 89 -12.42 -2.76 1.68
C ALA A 89 -13.60 -2.42 0.76
N SER A 90 -13.37 -2.21 -0.53
CA SER A 90 -14.42 -1.87 -1.49
C SER A 90 -15.53 -2.94 -1.53
N PRO A 91 -16.82 -2.56 -1.61
CA PRO A 91 -17.93 -3.51 -1.49
C PRO A 91 -18.01 -4.52 -2.64
N ASN A 92 -17.62 -4.12 -3.86
CA ASN A 92 -17.57 -4.99 -5.05
C ASN A 92 -16.12 -5.29 -5.45
N TRP A 93 -15.21 -5.36 -4.49
CA TRP A 93 -13.76 -5.54 -4.60
C TRP A 93 -13.20 -6.49 -5.68
N ALA A 94 -11.93 -6.26 -6.00
CA ALA A 94 -10.98 -7.30 -6.44
C ALA A 94 -9.74 -7.23 -5.53
N ARG A 95 -9.01 -8.32 -5.28
CA ARG A 95 -7.73 -8.23 -4.55
C ARG A 95 -6.65 -7.71 -5.50
N GLN A 96 -6.34 -6.42 -5.43
CA GLN A 96 -5.39 -5.77 -6.34
C GLN A 96 -4.03 -5.61 -5.68
N VAL A 97 -2.97 -5.98 -6.40
CA VAL A 97 -1.57 -5.81 -6.00
C VAL A 97 -0.92 -4.85 -6.99
N TYR A 98 -0.21 -3.83 -6.51
CA TYR A 98 0.48 -2.92 -7.43
C TYR A 98 1.54 -3.65 -8.26
N ASN A 99 1.58 -3.36 -9.56
CA ASN A 99 2.43 -4.01 -10.54
C ASN A 99 3.86 -3.46 -10.49
N GLY A 100 4.63 -3.92 -9.52
CA GLY A 100 6.02 -3.52 -9.31
C GLY A 100 6.96 -3.77 -10.49
N SER A 101 6.62 -4.71 -11.39
CA SER A 101 7.44 -5.04 -12.56
C SER A 101 7.20 -4.14 -13.78
N ASP A 102 6.15 -3.33 -13.79
CA ASP A 102 5.87 -2.39 -14.88
C ASP A 102 6.63 -1.08 -14.65
N PRO A 103 7.60 -0.70 -15.51
CA PRO A 103 8.40 0.50 -15.30
C PRO A 103 7.61 1.81 -15.46
N THR A 104 6.35 1.77 -15.91
CA THR A 104 5.51 2.95 -16.04
C THR A 104 5.33 3.65 -14.69
N ASN A 105 5.53 4.98 -14.66
CA ASN A 105 5.47 5.80 -13.43
C ASN A 105 6.46 5.40 -12.32
N GLN A 106 7.55 4.72 -12.70
CA GLN A 106 8.62 4.33 -11.79
C GLN A 106 9.96 4.83 -12.29
N MET A 107 10.83 5.27 -11.38
CA MET A 107 12.23 5.45 -11.71
C MET A 107 12.88 4.08 -11.95
N PRO A 108 13.81 3.94 -12.92
CA PRO A 108 14.46 2.65 -13.21
C PRO A 108 15.10 1.97 -11.97
N SER A 109 15.61 2.77 -11.03
CA SER A 109 16.20 2.29 -9.77
C SER A 109 15.19 1.61 -8.83
N SER A 110 13.91 1.96 -8.94
CA SER A 110 12.84 1.45 -8.06
C SER A 110 12.24 0.13 -8.54
N VAL A 111 12.21 -0.12 -9.85
CA VAL A 111 11.46 -1.23 -10.48
C VAL A 111 11.82 -2.60 -9.92
N ALA A 112 13.11 -2.88 -9.71
CA ALA A 112 13.55 -4.16 -9.16
C ALA A 112 13.05 -4.38 -7.73
N GLY A 113 13.08 -3.33 -6.90
CA GLY A 113 12.59 -3.37 -5.53
C GLY A 113 11.07 -3.44 -5.47
N SER A 114 10.37 -2.66 -6.29
CA SER A 114 8.91 -2.69 -6.39
C SER A 114 8.41 -4.06 -6.84
N SER A 115 9.09 -4.67 -7.83
CA SER A 115 8.81 -6.05 -8.26
C SER A 115 9.02 -7.05 -7.13
N TYR A 116 10.09 -6.90 -6.34
CA TYR A 116 10.30 -7.75 -5.16
C TYR A 116 9.15 -7.64 -4.14
N ILE A 117 8.68 -6.43 -3.85
CA ILE A 117 7.55 -6.18 -2.94
C ILE A 117 6.27 -6.82 -3.49
N MET A 118 5.96 -6.61 -4.77
CA MET A 118 4.82 -7.23 -5.44
C MET A 118 4.84 -8.76 -5.27
N GLN A 119 5.99 -9.41 -5.45
CA GLN A 119 6.09 -10.87 -5.30
C GLN A 119 5.83 -11.35 -3.86
N ARG A 120 6.11 -10.54 -2.83
CA ARG A 120 5.78 -10.89 -1.44
C ARG A 120 4.27 -10.93 -1.23
N PHE A 121 3.55 -9.94 -1.74
CA PHE A 121 2.08 -9.92 -1.70
C PHE A 121 1.47 -11.05 -2.52
N LEU A 122 1.92 -11.26 -3.76
CA LEU A 122 1.41 -12.35 -4.60
C LEU A 122 1.63 -13.72 -3.95
N GLY A 123 2.83 -13.97 -3.41
CA GLY A 123 3.14 -15.21 -2.70
C GLY A 123 2.29 -15.40 -1.44
N HIS A 124 1.97 -14.32 -0.70
CA HIS A 124 1.06 -14.41 0.43
C HIS A 124 -0.34 -14.88 0.00
N PHE A 125 -0.96 -14.20 -0.97
CA PHE A 125 -2.29 -14.58 -1.44
C PHE A 125 -2.32 -15.98 -2.07
N GLU A 126 -1.28 -16.33 -2.84
CA GLU A 126 -1.13 -17.67 -3.42
C GLU A 126 -1.08 -18.75 -2.32
N SER A 127 -0.33 -18.52 -1.24
CA SER A 127 -0.26 -19.46 -0.10
C SER A 127 -1.61 -19.68 0.59
N LYS A 128 -2.55 -18.77 0.41
CA LYS A 128 -3.93 -18.83 0.93
C LYS A 128 -4.94 -19.32 -0.11
N GLY A 129 -4.49 -19.62 -1.34
CA GLY A 129 -5.38 -19.98 -2.45
C GLY A 129 -6.28 -18.83 -2.91
N LEU A 130 -5.90 -17.58 -2.62
CA LEU A 130 -6.71 -16.40 -2.94
C LEU A 130 -6.28 -15.81 -4.28
N ALA A 131 -7.25 -15.65 -5.18
CA ALA A 131 -7.01 -14.99 -6.45
C ALA A 131 -6.64 -13.51 -6.25
N THR A 132 -5.78 -13.01 -7.14
CA THR A 132 -5.33 -11.62 -7.18
C THR A 132 -5.34 -11.10 -8.61
N MET A 133 -5.27 -9.78 -8.76
CA MET A 133 -4.93 -9.14 -10.02
C MET A 133 -3.87 -8.07 -9.81
N ARG A 134 -3.10 -7.78 -10.86
CA ARG A 134 -2.12 -6.69 -10.83
C ARG A 134 -2.75 -5.41 -11.35
N VAL A 135 -2.40 -4.28 -10.75
CA VAL A 135 -2.82 -2.94 -11.18
C VAL A 135 -1.62 -2.02 -11.33
N ALA A 136 -1.66 -1.14 -12.34
CA ALA A 136 -0.56 -0.22 -12.59
C ALA A 136 -0.41 0.81 -11.46
N PHE A 137 0.81 1.30 -11.26
CA PHE A 137 1.02 2.54 -10.52
C PHE A 137 0.51 3.72 -11.37
N THR A 138 -0.45 4.47 -10.83
CA THR A 138 -1.06 5.62 -11.50
C THR A 138 -0.48 6.94 -11.00
N GLY A 139 0.23 6.93 -9.87
CA GLY A 139 0.71 8.14 -9.19
C GLY A 139 -0.39 8.89 -8.42
N ARG A 140 -1.57 8.28 -8.24
CA ARG A 140 -2.74 8.87 -7.56
C ARG A 140 -2.89 8.37 -6.11
N SER A 141 -1.80 8.10 -5.41
CA SER A 141 -1.81 7.71 -3.99
C SER A 141 -0.41 7.91 -3.41
N ASP A 142 -0.26 7.82 -2.09
CA ASP A 142 0.94 8.23 -1.36
C ASP A 142 2.21 7.42 -1.65
N TYR A 143 2.14 6.31 -2.39
CA TYR A 143 3.34 5.66 -2.94
C TYR A 143 4.03 6.52 -4.02
N GLY A 144 3.29 7.43 -4.67
CA GLY A 144 3.74 8.23 -5.82
C GLY A 144 5.02 9.02 -5.54
N PRO A 145 5.05 9.86 -4.49
CA PRO A 145 6.25 10.63 -4.13
C PRO A 145 7.48 9.75 -3.84
N PHE A 146 7.29 8.54 -3.29
CA PHE A 146 8.40 7.59 -3.09
C PHE A 146 8.96 7.09 -4.41
N LEU A 147 8.09 6.70 -5.36
CA LEU A 147 8.51 6.28 -6.69
C LEU A 147 9.21 7.42 -7.46
N GLU A 148 8.69 8.65 -7.36
CA GLU A 148 9.30 9.87 -7.93
C GLU A 148 10.71 10.14 -7.36
N ALA A 149 10.94 9.80 -6.08
CA ALA A 149 12.25 9.84 -5.42
C ALA A 149 13.13 8.62 -5.73
N GLY A 150 12.63 7.65 -6.51
CA GLY A 150 13.31 6.40 -6.83
C GLY A 150 13.33 5.37 -5.72
N ILE A 151 12.59 5.59 -4.64
CA ILE A 151 12.42 4.62 -3.56
C ILE A 151 11.43 3.54 -4.02
N PRO A 152 11.78 2.23 -3.94
CA PRO A 152 10.86 1.15 -4.25
C PRO A 152 9.55 1.25 -3.48
N ALA A 153 8.43 1.03 -4.18
CA ALA A 153 7.11 1.03 -3.55
C ALA A 153 6.28 -0.19 -3.97
N GLY A 154 5.25 -0.48 -3.18
CA GLY A 154 4.26 -1.50 -3.48
C GLY A 154 3.08 -1.36 -2.54
N GLY A 155 2.18 -2.33 -2.53
CA GLY A 155 0.96 -2.19 -1.75
C GLY A 155 -0.24 -2.88 -2.38
N LEU A 156 -1.39 -2.60 -1.79
CA LEU A 156 -2.65 -3.27 -2.02
C LEU A 156 -3.78 -2.27 -2.19
N ALA A 157 -4.79 -2.64 -2.96
CA ALA A 157 -6.04 -1.92 -3.10
C ALA A 157 -7.18 -2.90 -3.45
N THR A 158 -8.43 -2.49 -3.22
CA THR A 158 -9.61 -3.26 -3.64
C THR A 158 -10.36 -2.66 -4.82
N GLY A 159 -9.89 -1.52 -5.33
CA GLY A 159 -10.44 -0.78 -6.47
C GLY A 159 -11.45 0.28 -6.08
N ALA A 160 -11.62 1.29 -6.93
CA ALA A 160 -12.47 2.44 -6.64
C ALA A 160 -13.60 2.59 -7.68
N GLU A 161 -13.55 3.65 -8.49
CA GLU A 161 -14.54 4.07 -9.47
C GLU A 161 -14.65 3.15 -10.70
N LYS A 162 -13.60 2.39 -11.00
CA LYS A 162 -13.55 1.54 -12.22
C LYS A 162 -14.58 0.41 -12.15
N LEU A 163 -15.22 0.15 -13.30
CA LEU A 163 -16.18 -0.95 -13.43
C LEU A 163 -15.50 -2.31 -13.42
N LYS A 164 -16.01 -3.23 -12.59
CA LYS A 164 -15.61 -4.64 -12.59
C LYS A 164 -16.06 -5.30 -13.90
N THR A 165 -15.14 -5.94 -14.59
CA THR A 165 -15.42 -6.68 -15.83
C THR A 165 -16.09 -8.03 -15.57
N MET A 166 -16.66 -8.65 -16.61
CA MET A 166 -17.21 -10.01 -16.52
C MET A 166 -16.15 -11.06 -16.11
N ALA A 167 -14.92 -10.95 -16.62
CA ALA A 167 -13.83 -11.85 -16.26
C ALA A 167 -13.42 -11.68 -14.79
N GLN A 168 -13.35 -10.44 -14.30
CA GLN A 168 -13.09 -10.17 -12.88
C GLN A 168 -14.23 -10.67 -11.99
N ARG A 169 -15.49 -10.56 -12.42
CA ARG A 169 -16.62 -11.17 -11.70
C ARG A 169 -16.49 -12.69 -11.60
N GLN A 170 -16.04 -13.37 -12.65
CA GLN A 170 -15.81 -14.82 -12.58
C GLN A 170 -14.74 -15.18 -11.54
N LEU A 171 -13.73 -14.32 -11.36
CA LEU A 171 -12.63 -14.56 -10.43
C LEU A 171 -12.91 -14.14 -8.99
N PHE A 172 -13.60 -13.01 -8.80
CA PHE A 172 -13.78 -12.36 -7.50
C PHE A 172 -15.24 -12.31 -7.02
N GLY A 173 -16.18 -12.79 -7.82
CA GLY A 173 -17.62 -12.63 -7.56
C GLY A 173 -18.08 -11.18 -7.69
N GLY A 174 -19.19 -10.86 -7.03
CA GLY A 174 -19.82 -9.53 -7.07
C GLY A 174 -20.55 -9.23 -8.39
N LEU A 175 -20.65 -7.94 -8.72
CA LEU A 175 -21.42 -7.43 -9.85
C LEU A 175 -20.49 -6.93 -10.96
N ALA A 176 -20.66 -7.46 -12.17
CA ALA A 176 -19.98 -6.93 -13.35
C ALA A 176 -20.68 -5.67 -13.84
N ASN A 177 -19.93 -4.80 -14.52
CA ASN A 177 -20.36 -3.48 -15.00
C ASN A 177 -20.84 -2.54 -13.89
N VAL A 178 -20.42 -2.81 -12.65
CA VAL A 178 -20.61 -1.94 -11.47
C VAL A 178 -19.21 -1.59 -10.95
N ALA A 179 -19.04 -0.38 -10.42
CA ALA A 179 -17.78 0.05 -9.81
C ALA A 179 -17.34 -0.92 -8.70
N TYR A 180 -16.03 -0.99 -8.43
CA TYR A 180 -15.52 -1.70 -7.25
C TYR A 180 -16.05 -1.04 -5.96
N ASP A 181 -16.08 0.29 -5.97
CA ASP A 181 -16.71 1.12 -4.95
C ASP A 181 -17.68 2.12 -5.60
N PRO A 182 -19.00 1.84 -5.56
CA PRO A 182 -20.03 2.77 -6.05
C PRO A 182 -20.16 4.06 -5.23
N CYS A 183 -19.56 4.12 -4.03
CA CYS A 183 -19.60 5.26 -3.12
C CYS A 183 -18.26 6.01 -3.06
N TYR A 184 -17.31 5.73 -3.96
CA TYR A 184 -16.04 6.46 -4.07
C TYR A 184 -16.27 7.99 -4.12
N HIS A 185 -15.71 8.71 -3.14
CA HIS A 185 -15.89 10.15 -2.95
C HIS A 185 -17.35 10.61 -2.83
N GLN A 186 -18.22 9.78 -2.25
CA GLN A 186 -19.64 10.08 -2.05
C GLN A 186 -20.02 10.08 -0.56
N PRO A 187 -21.13 10.73 -0.18
CA PRO A 187 -21.66 10.69 1.19
C PRO A 187 -21.94 9.28 1.72
N CYS A 188 -22.16 8.31 0.81
CA CYS A 188 -22.45 6.93 1.16
C CYS A 188 -21.20 6.08 1.42
N ASP A 189 -19.98 6.63 1.36
CA ASP A 189 -18.79 5.92 1.83
C ASP A 189 -18.71 5.89 3.36
N ASP A 190 -19.69 5.20 3.96
CA ASP A 190 -19.88 5.04 5.39
C ASP A 190 -19.59 3.60 5.85
N ARG A 191 -19.88 3.29 7.12
CA ARG A 191 -19.65 1.95 7.72
C ARG A 191 -20.38 0.80 7.01
N LEU A 192 -21.35 1.08 6.15
CA LEU A 192 -22.07 0.09 5.35
C LEU A 192 -21.39 -0.15 3.99
N ASN A 193 -20.43 0.70 3.58
CA ASN A 193 -19.69 0.62 2.32
C ASN A 193 -18.44 -0.29 2.41
N ILE A 194 -18.48 -1.34 3.24
CA ILE A 194 -17.30 -2.14 3.59
C ILE A 194 -17.47 -3.61 3.23
N GLY A 195 -16.59 -4.10 2.37
CA GLY A 195 -16.38 -5.51 2.08
C GLY A 195 -15.55 -6.18 3.16
N TRP A 196 -16.15 -6.50 4.31
CA TRP A 196 -15.44 -7.05 5.48
C TRP A 196 -14.59 -8.30 5.19
N GLY A 197 -15.10 -9.22 4.36
CA GLY A 197 -14.34 -10.44 4.02
C GLY A 197 -13.03 -10.14 3.28
N VAL A 198 -13.05 -9.25 2.29
CA VAL A 198 -11.82 -8.86 1.58
C VAL A 198 -10.93 -7.99 2.47
N PHE A 199 -11.52 -7.15 3.34
CA PHE A 199 -10.77 -6.31 4.25
C PHE A 199 -9.84 -7.15 5.15
N GLU A 200 -10.35 -8.24 5.72
CA GLU A 200 -9.56 -9.19 6.52
C GLU A 200 -8.39 -9.78 5.71
N ASP A 201 -8.65 -10.27 4.49
CA ASP A 201 -7.59 -10.82 3.63
C ASP A 201 -6.49 -9.79 3.31
N MET A 202 -6.89 -8.54 3.08
CA MET A 202 -5.98 -7.46 2.70
C MET A 202 -5.14 -6.99 3.90
N VAL A 203 -5.73 -6.92 5.09
CA VAL A 203 -5.02 -6.59 6.33
C VAL A 203 -4.08 -7.71 6.75
N ASP A 204 -4.49 -8.97 6.61
CA ASP A 204 -3.62 -10.13 6.85
C ASP A 204 -2.40 -10.12 5.92
N ALA A 205 -2.62 -9.84 4.63
CA ALA A 205 -1.55 -9.72 3.65
C ALA A 205 -0.62 -8.54 3.98
N ALA A 206 -1.17 -7.38 4.35
CA ALA A 206 -0.41 -6.21 4.78
C ALA A 206 0.50 -6.55 5.98
N GLY A 207 -0.07 -7.13 7.03
CA GLY A 207 0.67 -7.50 8.24
C GLY A 207 1.76 -8.54 7.97
N ALA A 208 1.43 -9.60 7.24
CA ALA A 208 2.38 -10.65 6.91
C ALA A 208 3.55 -10.15 6.06
N VAL A 209 3.29 -9.32 5.04
CA VAL A 209 4.34 -8.78 4.18
C VAL A 209 5.17 -7.71 4.89
N ILE A 210 4.57 -6.86 5.72
CA ILE A 210 5.33 -5.92 6.57
C ILE A 210 6.27 -6.68 7.50
N TYR A 211 5.79 -7.73 8.17
CA TYR A 211 6.59 -8.55 9.07
C TYR A 211 7.73 -9.27 8.34
N ASP A 212 7.45 -9.86 7.18
CA ASP A 212 8.45 -10.51 6.33
C ASP A 212 9.56 -9.54 5.89
N LEU A 213 9.20 -8.36 5.39
CA LEU A 213 10.17 -7.33 5.01
C LEU A 213 10.96 -6.84 6.23
N ALA A 214 10.32 -6.70 7.39
CA ALA A 214 10.96 -6.24 8.61
C ALA A 214 11.96 -7.26 9.18
N THR A 215 11.75 -8.56 8.95
CA THR A 215 12.64 -9.64 9.40
C THR A 215 13.66 -10.08 8.36
N THR A 216 13.50 -9.69 7.10
CA THR A 216 14.40 -10.04 6.00
C THR A 216 15.82 -9.48 6.22
N PRO A 217 16.85 -10.33 6.31
CA PRO A 217 18.23 -9.88 6.41
C PRO A 217 18.71 -9.27 5.09
N GLN A 218 19.54 -8.23 5.17
CA GLN A 218 20.12 -7.55 4.00
C GLN A 218 19.06 -7.11 2.98
N LEU A 219 17.91 -6.61 3.46
CA LEU A 219 16.75 -6.27 2.64
C LEU A 219 17.10 -5.43 1.39
N ARG A 220 17.97 -4.41 1.53
CA ARG A 220 18.42 -3.58 0.40
C ARG A 220 19.07 -4.37 -0.75
N ALA A 221 19.80 -5.44 -0.45
CA ALA A 221 20.38 -6.30 -1.46
C ALA A 221 19.30 -7.09 -2.21
N LYS A 222 18.25 -7.55 -1.52
CA LYS A 222 17.10 -8.22 -2.13
C LYS A 222 16.29 -7.28 -3.02
N LEU A 223 16.13 -6.03 -2.61
CA LEU A 223 15.49 -4.98 -3.40
C LEU A 223 16.33 -4.53 -4.60
N LYS A 224 17.61 -4.91 -4.69
CA LYS A 224 18.60 -4.33 -5.61
C LYS A 224 18.64 -2.79 -5.52
N PHE A 225 18.45 -2.26 -4.30
CA PHE A 225 18.34 -0.83 -4.02
C PHE A 225 19.32 -0.41 -2.92
N PRO A 226 20.61 -0.18 -3.26
CA PRO A 226 21.64 0.18 -2.29
C PRO A 226 21.40 1.57 -1.69
N ARG A 227 22.09 1.90 -0.59
CA ARG A 227 22.06 3.27 -0.04
C ARG A 227 22.55 4.26 -1.10
N GLY A 228 21.90 5.43 -1.15
CA GLY A 228 22.19 6.47 -2.15
C GLY A 228 21.61 6.23 -3.55
N ALA A 229 20.81 5.18 -3.76
CA ALA A 229 20.10 4.94 -5.03
C ALA A 229 18.82 5.76 -5.19
N ALA A 230 18.34 6.39 -4.12
CA ALA A 230 17.29 7.41 -4.19
C ALA A 230 17.83 8.67 -4.89
N ARG A 231 16.95 9.42 -5.53
CA ARG A 231 17.27 10.75 -6.09
C ARG A 231 17.80 11.66 -4.96
N ARG A 232 18.68 12.60 -5.29
CA ARG A 232 19.12 13.65 -4.36
C ARG A 232 18.35 14.94 -4.61
N ALA A 233 18.22 15.79 -3.59
CA ALA A 233 17.62 17.12 -3.77
C ALA A 233 18.30 17.87 -4.93
N GLY A 234 17.51 18.41 -5.85
CA GLY A 234 17.97 19.22 -6.99
C GLY A 234 18.54 18.49 -8.21
N ALA A 235 18.58 17.15 -8.23
CA ALA A 235 18.97 16.35 -9.40
C ALA A 235 17.80 16.15 -10.38
#